data_AF-V5NPK3-F1
#
_entry.id   AF-V5NPK3-F1
#
_cell.length_a   1.000
_cell.length_b   1.000
_cell.length_c   1.000
_cell.angle_alpha   90.00
_cell.angle_beta   90.00
_cell.angle_gamma   90.00
#
_symmetry.space_group_name_H-M   'P 1'
#
loop_
_entity.id
_entity.type
_entity.pdbx_description
1 polymer ?
#
loop_
_entity_poly.entity_id
_entity_poly.type
_entity_poly.pdbx_seq_one_letter_code
_entity_poly.pdbx_strand_id
1 'polypeptide(L)'
;MCVLCGELISSFHWSDENYGSDENLKEPNALISTNENARERKRARLKRVRLLNQILAFYGLKINDWQGAKFVLCDKKGQSVIVNDLGDLWGKAQKLAKKEMDALDSNLLAFLNQNTQATH
;
A
#
# COMPACT_ATOMS: atom_id res chain seq x y z
N MET A 1 -22.83 -4.15 -9.80
CA MET A 1 -21.92 -5.24 -9.39
C MET A 1 -22.58 -5.92 -8.19
N CYS A 2 -22.97 -7.19 -8.29
CA CYS A 2 -23.73 -7.89 -7.24
C CYS A 2 -22.87 -8.20 -6.00
N VAL A 3 -23.52 -8.24 -4.83
CA VAL A 3 -22.92 -8.52 -3.50
C VAL A 3 -22.12 -9.82 -3.50
N LEU A 4 -22.65 -10.88 -4.11
CA LEU A 4 -21.98 -12.20 -4.19
C LEU A 4 -20.68 -12.18 -5.03
N CYS A 5 -20.57 -11.29 -6.02
CA CYS A 5 -19.35 -11.16 -6.83
C CYS A 5 -18.27 -10.34 -6.12
N GLY A 6 -18.63 -9.58 -5.07
CA GLY A 6 -17.69 -8.85 -4.23
C GLY A 6 -17.03 -9.73 -3.17
N GLU A 7 -17.74 -10.76 -2.68
CA GLU A 7 -17.27 -11.64 -1.60
C GLU A 7 -16.25 -12.69 -2.07
N LEU A 8 -16.37 -13.22 -3.29
CA LEU A 8 -15.47 -14.29 -3.77
C LEU A 8 -14.11 -13.80 -4.32
N ILE A 9 -13.99 -12.53 -4.71
CA ILE A 9 -12.77 -11.99 -5.35
C ILE A 9 -11.80 -11.40 -4.32
N SER A 10 -12.26 -11.22 -3.07
CA SER A 10 -11.50 -10.51 -2.05
C SER A 10 -10.79 -11.46 -1.09
N SER A 11 -9.81 -12.20 -1.61
CA SER A 11 -8.71 -12.68 -0.76
C SER A 11 -7.96 -11.45 -0.26
N PHE A 12 -8.42 -10.86 0.84
CA PHE A 12 -7.76 -9.73 1.48
C PHE A 12 -6.36 -10.17 1.90
N HIS A 13 -5.33 -9.51 1.37
CA HIS A 13 -3.97 -9.73 1.81
C HIS A 13 -3.83 -9.20 3.24
N TRP A 14 -2.97 -9.80 4.08
CA TRP A 14 -2.78 -9.38 5.48
C TRP A 14 -2.43 -7.88 5.64
N SER A 15 -1.83 -7.28 4.60
CA SER A 15 -1.52 -5.84 4.54
C SER A 15 -2.72 -4.95 4.20
N ASP A 16 -3.80 -5.53 3.68
CA ASP A 16 -5.05 -4.85 3.34
C ASP A 16 -6.08 -4.88 4.45
N GLU A 17 -5.95 -5.83 5.38
CA GLU A 17 -6.77 -5.93 6.58
C GLU A 17 -6.56 -4.68 7.45
N ASN A 18 -7.67 -3.97 7.69
CA ASN A 18 -7.66 -2.77 8.49
C ASN A 18 -7.96 -3.22 9.92
N TYR A 19 -6.92 -3.43 10.73
CA TYR A 19 -7.10 -3.50 12.19
C TYR A 19 -7.59 -2.12 12.60
N GLY A 20 -8.91 -1.96 12.64
CA GLY A 20 -9.57 -0.73 13.06
C GLY A 20 -8.97 -0.34 14.40
N SER A 21 -8.44 0.88 14.47
CA SER A 21 -7.95 1.49 15.71
C SER A 21 -9.10 1.88 16.63
N ASP A 22 -10.13 1.05 16.70
CA ASP A 22 -11.23 1.22 17.61
C ASP A 22 -11.39 -0.06 18.41
N GLU A 23 -10.77 -0.02 19.58
CA GLU A 23 -10.81 -1.04 20.61
C GLU A 23 -12.26 -1.29 21.11
N ASN A 24 -13.23 -0.47 20.70
CA ASN A 24 -14.66 -0.65 20.98
C ASN A 24 -15.49 -1.31 19.86
N LEU A 25 -14.93 -1.62 18.68
CA LEU A 25 -15.67 -2.31 17.61
C LEU A 25 -15.55 -3.86 17.70
N LYS A 26 -15.49 -4.40 18.92
CA LYS A 26 -15.79 -5.82 19.19
C LYS A 26 -17.30 -6.07 19.18
N GLU A 27 -17.99 -5.64 18.14
CA GLU A 27 -19.38 -6.03 17.90
C GLU A 27 -19.40 -6.65 16.50
N PRO A 28 -19.56 -7.97 16.35
CA PRO A 28 -19.62 -8.66 15.05
C PRO A 28 -20.76 -8.19 14.14
N ASN A 29 -21.60 -7.25 14.59
CA ASN A 29 -22.88 -6.90 14.01
C ASN A 29 -23.06 -5.39 13.79
N ALA A 30 -21.98 -4.59 13.78
CA ALA A 30 -22.09 -3.19 13.37
C ALA A 30 -22.48 -3.17 11.88
N LEU A 31 -23.72 -2.74 11.62
CA LEU A 31 -24.32 -2.52 10.31
C LEU A 31 -23.65 -1.33 9.60
N ILE A 32 -22.32 -1.39 9.44
CA ILE A 32 -21.56 -0.38 8.72
C ILE A 32 -21.98 -0.53 7.26
N SER A 33 -22.55 0.55 6.72
CA SER A 33 -23.00 0.59 5.35
C SER A 33 -21.88 0.08 4.44
N THR A 34 -22.19 -0.83 3.51
CA THR A 34 -21.21 -1.39 2.55
C THR A 34 -20.40 -0.29 1.85
N ASN A 35 -21.00 0.89 1.68
CA ASN A 35 -20.40 2.15 1.22
C ASN A 35 -19.35 2.74 2.18
N GLU A 36 -19.65 2.86 3.47
CA GLU A 36 -18.74 3.43 4.48
C GLU A 36 -17.47 2.59 4.60
N ASN A 37 -17.65 1.26 4.66
CA ASN A 37 -16.56 0.30 4.58
C ASN A 37 -15.71 0.46 3.31
N ALA A 38 -16.31 0.77 2.16
CA ALA A 38 -15.57 0.97 0.91
C ALA A 38 -14.75 2.27 0.91
N ARG A 39 -15.31 3.36 1.48
CA ARG A 39 -14.61 4.65 1.60
C ARG A 39 -13.40 4.56 2.54
N GLU A 40 -13.57 3.90 3.68
CA GLU A 40 -12.49 3.71 4.65
C GLU A 40 -11.39 2.82 4.09
N ARG A 41 -11.74 1.72 3.41
CA ARG A 41 -10.77 0.88 2.69
C ARG A 41 -9.98 1.68 1.66
N LYS A 42 -10.65 2.53 0.87
CA LYS A 42 -9.98 3.41 -0.09
C LYS A 42 -9.03 4.38 0.60
N ARG A 43 -9.43 5.00 1.71
CA ARG A 43 -8.58 5.91 2.49
C ARG A 43 -7.35 5.20 3.06
N ALA A 44 -7.54 4.02 3.67
CA ALA A 44 -6.45 3.21 4.19
C ALA A 44 -5.46 2.82 3.09
N ARG A 45 -5.97 2.39 1.93
CA ARG A 45 -5.15 2.03 0.77
C ARG A 45 -4.32 3.22 0.25
N LEU A 46 -4.93 4.40 0.12
CA LEU A 46 -4.21 5.61 -0.28
C LEU A 46 -3.18 6.05 0.77
N LYS A 47 -3.48 5.89 2.06
CA LYS A 47 -2.51 6.14 3.14
C LYS A 47 -1.30 5.22 3.03
N ARG A 48 -1.50 3.92 2.77
CA ARG A 48 -0.41 2.95 2.51
C ARG A 48 0.42 3.37 1.30
N VAL A 49 -0.20 3.75 0.19
CA VAL A 49 0.49 4.24 -1.01
C VAL A 49 1.38 5.46 -0.70
N ARG A 50 0.89 6.40 0.12
CA ARG A 50 1.69 7.56 0.54
C ARG A 50 2.92 7.15 1.35
N LEU A 51 2.75 6.27 2.33
CA LEU A 51 3.84 5.77 3.17
C LEU A 51 4.88 4.98 2.34
N LEU A 52 4.42 4.07 1.47
CA LEU A 52 5.30 3.32 0.59
C LEU A 52 6.12 4.23 -0.33
N ASN A 53 5.51 5.30 -0.84
CA ASN A 53 6.22 6.27 -1.68
C ASN A 53 7.32 7.03 -0.95
N GLN A 54 7.27 7.18 0.37
CA GLN A 54 8.38 7.77 1.13
C GLN A 54 9.64 6.90 1.05
N ILE A 55 9.47 5.58 1.15
CA ILE A 55 10.56 4.61 1.05
C ILE A 55 11.01 4.45 -0.41
N LEU A 56 10.06 4.25 -1.33
CA LEU A 56 10.34 4.02 -2.75
C LEU A 56 11.04 5.21 -3.43
N ALA A 57 10.83 6.43 -2.94
CA ALA A 57 11.50 7.63 -3.43
C ALA A 57 13.04 7.52 -3.35
N PHE A 58 13.58 6.87 -2.32
CA PHE A 58 15.02 6.62 -2.17
C PHE A 58 15.57 5.80 -3.35
N TYR A 59 14.79 4.83 -3.83
CA TYR A 59 15.13 3.98 -4.97
C TYR A 59 14.74 4.59 -6.32
N GLY A 60 14.19 5.81 -6.33
CA GLY A 60 13.69 6.45 -7.55
C GLY A 60 12.46 5.76 -8.15
N LEU A 61 11.68 5.08 -7.32
CA LEU A 61 10.45 4.39 -7.70
C LEU A 61 9.23 5.11 -7.12
N LYS A 62 8.06 4.87 -7.73
CA LYS A 62 6.78 5.37 -7.25
C LYS A 62 5.70 4.31 -7.43
N ILE A 63 4.84 4.13 -6.44
CA ILE A 63 3.66 3.27 -6.50
C ILE A 63 2.38 4.10 -6.55
N ASN A 64 1.42 3.66 -7.34
CA ASN A 64 0.08 4.23 -7.42
C ASN A 64 -0.99 3.14 -7.24
N ASP A 65 -2.15 3.54 -6.73
CA ASP A 65 -3.32 2.65 -6.68
C ASP A 65 -3.89 2.42 -8.09
N TRP A 66 -4.29 1.18 -8.38
CA TRP A 66 -4.93 0.80 -9.63
C TRP A 66 -6.27 0.12 -9.36
N GLN A 67 -7.34 0.85 -9.67
CA GLN A 67 -8.73 0.41 -9.56
C GLN A 67 -9.10 -0.18 -8.18
N GLY A 68 -8.42 0.25 -7.11
CA GLY A 68 -8.66 -0.21 -5.74
C GLY A 68 -8.36 -1.70 -5.48
N ALA A 69 -7.76 -2.42 -6.44
CA ALA A 69 -7.51 -3.86 -6.34
C ALA A 69 -6.04 -4.23 -6.56
N LYS A 70 -5.32 -3.46 -7.38
CA LYS A 70 -3.89 -3.67 -7.67
C LYS A 70 -3.12 -2.39 -7.41
N PHE A 71 -1.81 -2.48 -7.52
CA PHE A 71 -0.94 -1.31 -7.55
C PHE A 71 -0.15 -1.29 -8.86
N VAL A 72 0.31 -0.12 -9.25
CA VAL A 72 1.27 0.02 -10.35
C VAL A 72 2.51 0.68 -9.79
N LEU A 73 3.64 -0.01 -9.95
CA LEU A 73 4.96 0.49 -9.64
C LEU A 73 5.58 1.06 -10.91
N CYS A 74 6.09 2.28 -10.83
CA CYS A 74 6.75 2.98 -11.92
C CYS A 74 8.17 3.41 -11.53
N ASP A 75 9.08 3.43 -12.49
CA ASP A 75 10.39 4.08 -12.35
C ASP A 75 10.37 5.50 -12.94
N LYS A 76 11.48 6.23 -12.74
CA LYS A 76 11.69 7.56 -13.34
C LYS A 76 11.89 7.53 -14.86
N LYS A 77 12.10 6.36 -15.47
CA LYS A 77 12.35 6.17 -16.91
C LYS A 77 11.08 5.81 -17.69
N GLY A 78 9.94 5.66 -17.00
CA GLY A 78 8.64 5.34 -17.59
C GLY A 78 8.31 3.85 -17.65
N GLN A 79 9.16 2.96 -17.11
CA GLN A 79 8.82 1.55 -16.96
C GLN A 79 7.77 1.39 -15.85
N SER A 80 6.76 0.56 -16.10
CA SER A 80 5.68 0.29 -15.16
C SER A 80 5.40 -1.21 -15.04
N VAL A 81 5.10 -1.66 -13.83
CA VAL A 81 4.82 -3.06 -13.51
C VAL A 81 3.63 -3.13 -12.56
N ILE A 82 2.68 -4.02 -12.86
CA ILE A 82 1.53 -4.29 -11.98
C ILE A 82 2.04 -5.06 -10.77
N VAL A 83 1.62 -4.64 -9.58
CA VAL A 83 1.91 -5.27 -8.28
C VAL A 83 0.59 -5.73 -7.68
N ASN A 84 0.54 -6.99 -7.24
CA ASN A 84 -0.67 -7.60 -6.72
C ASN A 84 -0.98 -7.16 -5.28
N ASP A 85 0.05 -7.10 -4.45
CA ASP A 85 -0.01 -6.86 -3.02
C ASP A 85 1.36 -6.38 -2.50
N LEU A 86 1.47 -6.09 -1.21
CA LEU A 86 2.73 -5.62 -0.62
C LEU A 86 3.83 -6.69 -0.56
N GLY A 87 3.49 -7.98 -0.58
CA GLY A 87 4.48 -9.07 -0.65
C GLY A 87 5.15 -9.14 -2.02
N ASP A 88 4.36 -8.99 -3.09
CA ASP A 88 4.83 -8.93 -4.48
C ASP A 88 5.60 -7.63 -4.82
N LEU A 89 5.37 -6.56 -4.05
CA LEU A 89 5.98 -5.24 -4.27
C LEU A 89 7.51 -5.28 -4.28
N TRP A 90 8.12 -5.79 -3.21
CA TRP A 90 9.57 -5.65 -3.00
C TRP A 90 10.40 -6.41 -4.04
N GLY A 91 9.97 -7.62 -4.40
CA GLY A 91 10.62 -8.39 -5.46
C GLY A 91 10.56 -7.71 -6.82
N LYS A 92 9.43 -7.06 -7.15
CA LYS A 92 9.29 -6.28 -8.38
C LYS A 92 10.08 -4.97 -8.33
N ALA A 93 10.12 -4.32 -7.18
CA ALA A 93 10.86 -3.09 -6.98
C ALA A 93 12.37 -3.29 -7.08
N GLN A 94 12.92 -4.35 -6.49
CA GLN A 94 14.32 -4.72 -6.64
C GLN A 94 14.70 -5.01 -8.10
N LYS A 95 13.86 -5.74 -8.84
CA LYS A 95 14.07 -6.01 -10.27
C LYS A 95 14.06 -4.72 -11.11
N LEU A 96 13.13 -3.81 -10.81
CA LEU A 96 12.96 -2.57 -11.55
C LEU A 96 14.09 -1.56 -11.24
N ALA A 97 14.46 -1.41 -9.97
CA ALA A 97 15.56 -0.55 -9.53
C ALA A 97 16.95 -1.12 -9.86
N LYS A 98 17.05 -2.43 -10.14
CA LYS A 98 18.32 -3.17 -10.29
C LYS A 98 19.26 -2.97 -9.08
N LYS A 99 18.68 -2.79 -7.90
CA LYS A 99 19.38 -2.57 -6.63
C LYS A 99 18.73 -3.44 -5.56
N GLU A 100 19.56 -4.08 -4.75
CA GLU A 100 19.10 -4.84 -3.59
C GLU A 100 18.40 -3.90 -2.59
N MET A 101 17.24 -4.31 -2.11
CA MET A 101 16.44 -3.54 -1.16
C MET A 101 16.70 -4.06 0.25
N ASP A 102 17.71 -3.49 0.90
CA ASP A 102 17.99 -3.72 2.31
C ASP A 102 17.21 -2.72 3.17
N ALA A 103 16.36 -3.22 4.05
CA ALA A 103 15.58 -2.42 4.99
C ALA A 103 16.43 -1.77 6.09
N LEU A 104 17.64 -2.29 6.32
CA LEU A 104 18.59 -1.80 7.33
C LEU A 104 19.76 -1.02 6.70
N ASP A 105 19.69 -0.67 5.41
CA ASP A 105 20.70 0.18 4.76
C ASP A 105 20.79 1.53 5.49
N SER A 106 21.98 1.83 6.01
CA SER A 106 22.27 3.10 6.71
C SER A 106 21.91 4.33 5.87
N ASN A 107 22.06 4.26 4.54
CA ASN A 107 21.72 5.36 3.65
C ASN A 107 20.20 5.55 3.54
N LEU A 108 19.45 4.45 3.49
CA LEU A 108 17.98 4.48 3.51
C LEU A 108 17.48 5.09 4.82
N LEU A 109 18.02 4.63 5.96
CA LEU A 109 17.63 5.15 7.27
C LEU A 109 17.95 6.64 7.42
N ALA A 110 19.13 7.09 6.96
CA ALA A 110 19.49 8.51 6.95
C ALA A 110 18.52 9.33 6.08
N PHE A 111 18.17 8.82 4.89
CA PHE A 111 17.20 9.47 4.00
C PHE A 111 15.80 9.59 4.62
N LEU A 112 15.30 8.52 5.25
CA LEU A 112 13.98 8.52 5.90
C LEU A 112 13.92 9.46 7.11
N ASN A 113 14.98 9.49 7.92
CA ASN A 113 15.08 10.42 9.05
C ASN A 113 15.05 11.89 8.60
N GLN A 114 15.70 12.22 7.48
CA GLN A 114 15.66 13.58 6.93
C GLN A 114 14.29 13.96 6.37
N ASN A 115 13.63 13.04 5.65
CA ASN A 115 12.31 13.30 5.06
C ASN A 115 11.18 13.37 6.09
N THR A 116 11.29 12.64 7.21
CA THR A 116 10.27 12.68 8.28
C THR A 116 10.22 14.05 8.97
N GLN A 117 11.36 14.76 9.05
CA GLN A 117 11.46 16.10 9.65
C GLN A 117 10.88 17.21 8.77
N ALA A 118 10.64 16.96 7.48
CA ALA A 118 10.10 17.94 6.54
C ALA A 118 8.55 17.98 6.49
N THR A 119 7.89 17.00 7.12
CA THR A 119 6.42 16.85 7.10
C THR A 119 5.70 17.35 8.36
N HIS A 120 6.41 18.10 9.22
CA HIS A 120 5.90 18.58 10.51
C HIS A 120 5.75 20.10 10.58
#